data_AF-A0A951DXZ5-F1
#
_entry.id   AF-A0A951DXZ5-F1
#
_cell.length_a   1.000
_cell.length_b   1.000
_cell.length_c   1.000
_cell.angle_alpha   90.00
_cell.angle_beta   90.00
_cell.angle_gamma   90.00
#
_symmetry.space_group_name_H-M   'P 1'
#
loop_
_entity.id
_entity.type
_entity.pdbx_description
1 polymer ?
#
loop_
_entity_poly.entity_id
_entity_poly.type
_entity_poly.pdbx_seq_one_letter_code
_entity_poly.pdbx_strand_id
1 'polypeptide(L)'
;MAGAATKSARSAGRGVTEKDGPGAEGARRTSPSGDGAPQVAQFTREDELTAYRSMLLIRRFEEKAGQLYGMGFIGGFCHLYIGQEAVVIGMQMATKPGDQV
;
A
#
# COMPACT_ATOMS: atom_id res chain seq x y z
N MET A 1 8.95 -58.31 -13.82
CA MET A 1 8.00 -57.38 -14.46
C MET A 1 6.82 -57.19 -13.52
N ALA A 2 6.48 -55.93 -13.23
CA ALA A 2 5.48 -55.54 -12.25
C ALA A 2 4.04 -55.80 -12.72
N GLY A 3 3.14 -56.15 -11.79
CA GLY A 3 1.72 -56.38 -12.04
C GLY A 3 0.82 -55.79 -10.94
N ALA A 4 -0.05 -54.88 -11.36
CA ALA A 4 -1.43 -54.59 -10.94
C ALA A 4 -1.82 -54.22 -9.47
N ALA A 5 -2.25 -52.94 -9.34
CA ALA A 5 -3.52 -52.41 -8.79
C ALA A 5 -4.08 -52.91 -7.43
N THR A 6 -4.46 -51.98 -6.53
CA THR A 6 -5.88 -51.55 -6.32
C THR A 6 -6.09 -50.62 -5.10
N LYS A 7 -6.94 -49.60 -5.34
CA LYS A 7 -8.04 -49.00 -4.51
C LYS A 7 -7.81 -48.40 -3.11
N SER A 8 -8.00 -47.06 -3.07
CA SER A 8 -9.09 -46.31 -2.41
C SER A 8 -9.48 -46.62 -0.96
N ALA A 9 -9.40 -45.60 -0.09
CA ALA A 9 -10.52 -45.22 0.80
C ALA A 9 -10.39 -43.78 1.34
N ARG A 10 -11.32 -42.91 0.94
CA ARG A 10 -11.76 -41.74 1.74
C ARG A 10 -12.55 -42.26 2.94
N SER A 11 -12.42 -41.63 4.10
CA SER A 11 -13.43 -41.73 5.17
C SER A 11 -13.97 -40.35 5.52
N ALA A 12 -15.31 -40.31 5.61
CA ALA A 12 -16.15 -39.16 5.83
C ALA A 12 -16.42 -38.93 7.34
N GLY A 13 -16.81 -37.70 7.69
CA GLY A 13 -17.01 -37.25 9.06
C GLY A 13 -18.35 -37.57 9.74
N ARG A 14 -18.50 -37.01 10.94
CA ARG A 14 -19.70 -36.73 11.78
C ARG A 14 -19.14 -36.14 13.09
N GLY A 15 -19.66 -35.13 13.78
CA GLY A 15 -20.95 -34.44 13.81
C GLY A 15 -21.16 -34.02 15.28
N VAL A 16 -21.11 -32.71 15.54
CA VAL A 16 -21.66 -31.85 16.63
C VAL A 16 -22.08 -32.49 17.97
N THR A 17 -21.62 -31.90 19.10
CA THR A 17 -22.51 -31.63 20.26
C THR A 17 -22.18 -30.27 20.90
N GLU A 18 -23.21 -29.46 21.03
CA GLU A 18 -23.29 -28.17 21.72
C GLU A 18 -23.65 -28.42 23.20
N LYS A 19 -23.02 -27.71 24.14
CA LYS A 19 -23.48 -27.61 25.53
C LYS A 19 -23.05 -26.26 26.13
N ASP A 20 -24.05 -25.46 26.50
CA ASP A 20 -23.96 -24.18 27.20
C ASP A 20 -23.67 -24.30 28.70
N GLY A 21 -22.85 -23.36 29.20
CA GLY A 21 -22.91 -22.74 30.54
C GLY A 21 -21.99 -23.28 31.65
N PRO A 22 -21.70 -22.51 32.72
CA PRO A 22 -21.44 -21.07 32.79
C PRO A 22 -20.14 -20.71 33.58
N GLY A 23 -19.60 -19.50 33.34
CA GLY A 23 -18.93 -18.67 34.36
C GLY A 23 -17.46 -18.96 34.73
N ALA A 24 -16.57 -18.05 34.32
CA ALA A 24 -15.64 -17.32 35.20
C ALA A 24 -14.71 -16.47 34.33
N GLU A 25 -15.03 -15.18 34.23
CA GLU A 25 -14.31 -14.18 33.45
C GLU A 25 -12.96 -13.87 34.12
N GLY A 26 -11.94 -14.66 33.77
CA GLY A 26 -10.56 -14.32 34.05
C GLY A 26 -10.09 -13.26 33.06
N ALA A 27 -10.12 -12.00 33.44
CA ALA A 27 -9.61 -10.89 32.66
C ALA A 27 -8.13 -11.11 32.30
N ARG A 28 -7.89 -11.73 31.14
CA ARG A 28 -6.56 -11.78 30.52
C ARG A 28 -6.28 -10.38 30.01
N ARG A 29 -5.63 -9.57 30.84
CA ARG A 29 -4.95 -8.35 30.38
C ARG A 29 -3.95 -8.75 29.29
N THR A 30 -4.35 -8.61 28.04
CA THR A 30 -3.41 -8.54 26.93
C THR A 30 -2.83 -7.13 26.96
N SER A 31 -1.66 -7.00 27.57
CA SER A 31 -0.81 -5.84 27.33
C SER A 31 -0.62 -5.70 25.81
N PRO A 32 -0.73 -4.50 25.22
CA PRO A 32 -0.39 -4.34 23.82
C PRO A 32 1.12 -4.51 23.72
N SER A 33 1.56 -5.63 23.18
CA SER A 33 2.95 -5.81 22.77
C SER A 33 3.20 -4.82 21.64
N GLY A 34 3.77 -3.67 22.01
CA GLY A 34 4.21 -2.66 21.08
C GLY A 34 5.47 -3.12 20.36
N ASP A 35 5.28 -3.99 19.37
CA ASP A 35 6.30 -4.35 18.37
C ASP A 35 5.73 -4.03 16.99
N GLY A 36 5.57 -2.74 16.70
CA GLY A 36 4.98 -2.28 15.45
C GLY A 36 6.03 -1.65 14.55
N ALA A 37 6.73 -2.45 13.75
CA ALA A 37 7.40 -1.89 12.58
C ALA A 37 6.36 -1.09 11.77
N PRO A 38 6.69 0.11 11.25
CA PRO A 38 5.73 0.93 10.52
C PRO A 38 5.14 0.10 9.38
N GLN A 39 3.81 0.02 9.35
CA GLN A 39 3.13 -0.75 8.31
C GLN A 39 3.33 -0.05 6.96
N VAL A 40 3.84 -0.81 5.99
CA VAL A 40 3.96 -0.35 4.61
C VAL A 40 2.55 -0.18 4.05
N ALA A 41 2.26 1.01 3.51
CA ALA A 41 0.98 1.27 2.86
C ALA A 41 0.78 0.33 1.68
N GLN A 42 -0.42 -0.22 1.55
CA GLN A 42 -0.80 -1.09 0.44
C GLN A 42 -1.45 -0.23 -0.66
N PHE A 43 -1.03 -0.43 -1.90
CA PHE A 43 -1.54 0.32 -3.05
C PHE A 43 -2.18 -0.64 -4.07
N THR A 44 -3.24 -0.16 -4.73
CA THR A 44 -3.78 -0.86 -5.90
C THR A 44 -2.92 -0.56 -7.13
N ARG A 45 -3.05 -1.38 -8.18
CA ARG A 45 -2.36 -1.14 -9.45
C ARG A 45 -2.74 0.22 -10.05
N GLU A 46 -4.00 0.60 -9.91
CA GLU A 46 -4.54 1.87 -10.37
C GLU A 46 -3.90 3.05 -9.63
N ASP A 47 -3.69 2.94 -8.32
CA ASP A 47 -2.99 3.96 -7.52
C ASP A 47 -1.55 4.13 -7.99
N GLU A 48 -0.81 3.02 -8.15
CA GLU A 48 0.58 3.03 -8.60
C GLU A 48 0.74 3.64 -10.00
N LEU A 49 -0.14 3.27 -10.94
CA LEU A 49 -0.13 3.82 -12.30
C LEU A 49 -0.47 5.31 -12.30
N THR A 50 -1.39 5.75 -11.44
CA THR A 50 -1.77 7.15 -11.30
C THR A 50 -0.62 7.98 -10.71
N ALA A 51 0.01 7.47 -9.64
CA ALA A 51 1.17 8.10 -9.02
C ALA A 51 2.34 8.20 -10.02
N TYR A 52 2.64 7.12 -10.74
CA TYR A 52 3.68 7.10 -11.76
C TYR A 52 3.44 8.14 -12.86
N ARG A 53 2.23 8.18 -13.43
CA ARG A 53 1.88 9.16 -14.48
C ARG A 53 2.00 10.60 -13.96
N SER A 54 1.59 10.84 -12.72
CA SER A 54 1.66 12.17 -12.10
C SER A 54 3.11 12.61 -11.88
N MET A 55 3.96 11.73 -11.33
CA MET A 55 5.40 12.01 -11.20
C MET A 55 6.06 12.27 -12.55
N LEU A 56 5.73 11.48 -13.57
CA LEU A 56 6.29 11.65 -14.91
C LEU A 56 5.89 12.99 -15.53
N LEU A 57 4.63 13.40 -15.34
CA LEU A 57 4.13 14.67 -15.81
C LEU A 57 4.90 15.83 -15.16
N ILE A 58 5.07 15.79 -13.83
CA ILE A 58 5.85 16.80 -13.10
C ILE A 58 7.27 16.86 -13.66
N ARG A 59 7.95 15.71 -13.79
CA ARG A 59 9.30 15.64 -14.34
C ARG A 59 9.39 16.28 -15.74
N ARG A 60 8.49 15.93 -16.65
CA ARG A 60 8.50 16.46 -18.03
C ARG A 60 8.19 17.94 -18.09
N PHE A 61 7.29 18.40 -17.24
CA PHE A 61 6.98 19.82 -17.09
C PHE A 61 8.22 20.59 -16.62
N GLU A 62 8.86 20.13 -15.55
CA GLU A 62 10.06 20.73 -14.96
C GLU A 62 11.25 20.75 -15.93
N GLU A 63 11.48 19.65 -16.65
CA GLU A 63 12.50 19.58 -17.70
C GLU A 63 12.24 20.63 -18.80
N LYS A 64 10.97 20.79 -19.20
CA LYS A 64 10.61 21.77 -20.23
C LYS A 64 10.72 23.21 -19.69
N ALA A 65 10.33 23.45 -18.44
CA ALA A 65 10.51 24.73 -17.77
C ALA A 65 12.00 25.09 -17.69
N GLY A 66 12.86 24.15 -17.30
CA GLY A 66 14.31 24.32 -17.29
C GLY A 66 14.89 24.65 -18.67
N GLN A 67 14.41 24.00 -19.73
CA GLN A 67 14.79 24.33 -21.11
C GLN A 67 14.40 25.77 -21.47
N LEU A 68 13.14 26.15 -21.23
CA LEU A 68 12.63 27.49 -21.56
C LEU A 68 13.32 28.59 -20.74
N TYR A 69 13.67 28.30 -19.49
CA TYR A 69 14.48 29.16 -18.65
C TYR A 69 15.89 29.34 -19.22
N GLY A 70 16.56 28.26 -19.62
CA GLY A 70 17.87 28.33 -20.28
C GLY A 70 17.86 29.07 -21.62
N MET A 71 16.72 29.11 -22.30
CA MET A 71 16.50 29.87 -23.53
C MET A 71 16.09 31.34 -23.28
N GLY A 72 15.91 31.75 -22.02
CA GLY A 72 15.50 33.11 -21.65
C GLY A 72 14.01 33.42 -21.85
N PHE A 73 13.17 32.42 -22.10
CA PHE A 73 11.70 32.61 -22.19
C PHE A 73 11.01 32.73 -20.84
N ILE A 74 11.69 32.34 -19.75
CA ILE A 74 11.23 32.52 -18.38
C ILE A 74 12.21 33.47 -17.67
N GLY A 75 11.72 34.62 -17.21
CA GLY A 75 12.51 35.61 -16.47
C GLY A 75 12.44 35.42 -14.95
N GLY A 76 13.41 35.99 -14.23
CA GLY A 76 13.48 35.89 -12.77
C GLY A 76 14.17 34.62 -12.28
N PHE A 77 13.70 34.05 -11.18
CA PHE A 77 14.22 32.79 -10.63
C PHE A 77 13.34 31.60 -11.04
N CYS A 78 13.97 30.50 -11.43
CA CYS A 78 13.30 29.23 -11.75
C CYS A 78 13.81 28.13 -10.82
N HIS A 79 12.98 27.75 -9.86
CA HIS A 79 13.27 26.65 -8.94
C HIS A 79 12.63 25.38 -9.48
N LEU A 80 13.46 24.39 -9.79
CA LEU A 80 12.99 23.12 -10.33
C LEU A 80 12.86 22.08 -9.22
N TYR A 81 11.76 21.33 -9.22
CA TYR A 81 11.47 20.25 -8.27
C TYR A 81 11.91 18.86 -8.77
N ILE A 82 12.86 18.83 -9.72
CA ILE A 82 13.36 17.59 -10.33
C ILE A 82 13.98 16.69 -9.26
N GLY A 83 13.48 15.45 -9.19
CA GLY A 83 13.97 14.43 -8.26
C GLY A 83 13.21 14.37 -6.94
N GLN A 84 12.24 15.25 -6.73
CA GLN A 84 11.42 15.32 -5.51
C GLN A 84 9.95 14.95 -5.75
N GLU A 85 9.60 14.45 -6.94
CA GLU A 85 8.21 14.25 -7.35
C GLU A 85 7.46 13.26 -6.44
N ALA A 86 8.15 12.25 -5.92
CA ALA A 86 7.57 11.29 -4.99
C ALA A 86 7.09 11.94 -3.67
N VAL A 87 7.71 13.05 -3.25
CA VAL A 87 7.34 13.76 -2.01
C VAL A 87 5.95 14.36 -2.14
N VAL A 88 5.71 15.16 -3.19
CA VAL A 88 4.41 15.83 -3.38
C VAL A 88 3.30 14.83 -3.70
N ILE A 89 3.59 13.80 -4.52
CA ILE A 89 2.60 12.77 -4.85
C ILE A 89 2.27 11.93 -3.62
N GLY A 90 3.27 11.48 -2.86
CA GLY A 90 3.06 10.73 -1.63
C GLY A 90 2.29 11.54 -0.58
N MET A 91 2.61 12.82 -0.43
CA MET A 91 1.87 13.73 0.45
C MET A 91 0.41 13.82 0.01
N GLN A 92 0.14 14.06 -1.28
CA GLN A 92 -1.23 14.18 -1.79
C GLN A 92 -2.04 12.88 -1.69
N MET A 93 -1.40 11.72 -1.79
CA MET A 93 -2.05 10.43 -1.55
C MET A 93 -2.42 10.22 -0.07
N ALA A 94 -1.78 10.94 0.86
CA ALA A 94 -2.04 10.86 2.30
C ALA A 94 -2.94 11.99 2.84
N THR A 95 -3.10 13.09 2.08
CA THR A 95 -3.94 14.25 2.43
C THR A 95 -5.40 13.83 2.61
N LYS A 96 -6.06 14.38 3.63
CA LYS A 96 -7.49 14.18 3.92
C LYS A 96 -8.31 15.44 3.65
N PRO A 97 -9.64 15.31 3.47
CA PRO A 97 -10.51 16.47 3.38
C PRO A 97 -10.36 17.38 4.61
N GLY A 98 -10.07 18.65 4.37
CA GLY A 98 -9.86 19.65 5.41
C GLY A 98 -8.39 19.94 5.72
N ASP A 99 -7.46 19.07 5.32
CA ASP A 99 -6.02 19.35 5.42
C ASP A 99 -5.64 20.53 4.51
N GLN A 100 -4.69 21.35 4.95
CA GLN A 100 -4.16 22.49 4.20
C GLN A 100 -2.70 22.23 3.82
N VAL A 101 -2.31 22.65 2.62
CA VAL A 101 -0.96 22.49 2.05
C VAL A 101 -0.40 23.87 1.72
#